data_AF-A0A7Y6WY87-F1
#
_entry.id   AF-A0A7Y6WY87-F1
#
_cell.length_a   1.000
_cell.length_b   1.000
_cell.length_c   1.000
_cell.angle_alpha   90.00
_cell.angle_beta   90.00
_cell.angle_gamma   90.00
#
_symmetry.space_group_name_H-M   'P 1'
#
loop_
_entity.id
_entity.type
_entity.pdbx_description
1 polymer ?
#
loop_
_entity_poly.entity_id
_entity_poly.type
_entity_poly.pdbx_seq_one_letter_code
_entity_poly.pdbx_strand_id
1 'polypeptide(L)'
;MSAPNTIIGLGALTDHLATVPQLDAARLQLTAEEGAVLQLVGRVERIDQVLARSKLGEPRTIAVLLALRAKGAIVPARVVPRGAPAPVVDAAMAEAVDLEPERKKEIIELERALDAMDHFAVLGLKPGAPAAEVKQAYYNASRRFHPDRYFGKNLGSFRARMERIFRRLTDAHNVLMQPDKREAYLRANPALAQAERAAAPPPAAAPPPPAPAQQLLTPEPPPVHRVSPPPPAPRPPVASSRPSSIPPPSRPLAPPLEDGASEARRAERQARLARHPYLARTGRLAELMARGKAAIASGDWERAYHDFHQVQTIDPKNREAALLLVKARRGHDSQRATIEVARGREMEQHGDTHGAMAAYRLACSLDDQNAEAAWRCARLGHLLGQDAAESRGLAQRAVELDPNKVEHQLTLGKVLLDGGSKKLAKRAFEDAAKLAPDNAEAKAALKKLRWTF
;
A
#
# COMPACT_ATOMS: atom_id res chain seq x y z
N MET A 1 -4.07 -15.25 -46.17
CA MET A 1 -4.70 -14.19 -45.37
C MET A 1 -5.88 -14.82 -44.65
N SER A 2 -5.75 -15.10 -43.35
CA SER A 2 -6.84 -15.70 -42.57
C SER A 2 -7.95 -14.66 -42.40
N ALA A 3 -9.19 -15.02 -42.77
CA ALA A 3 -10.35 -14.16 -42.60
C ALA A 3 -10.48 -13.73 -41.12
N PRO A 4 -10.98 -12.52 -40.83
CA PRO A 4 -11.17 -12.09 -39.45
C PRO A 4 -12.16 -13.02 -38.76
N ASN A 5 -11.70 -13.78 -37.75
CA ASN A 5 -12.50 -14.66 -36.90
C ASN A 5 -13.58 -13.94 -36.04
N THR A 6 -13.82 -12.66 -36.33
CA THR A 6 -14.68 -11.76 -35.58
C THR A 6 -15.61 -11.03 -36.53
N ILE A 7 -16.92 -11.17 -36.30
CA ILE A 7 -17.96 -10.46 -37.03
C ILE A 7 -18.31 -9.21 -36.23
N ILE A 8 -18.12 -8.04 -36.86
CA ILE A 8 -18.47 -6.75 -36.26
C ILE A 8 -19.95 -6.76 -35.88
N GLY A 9 -20.24 -6.56 -34.59
CA GLY A 9 -21.60 -6.55 -34.06
C GLY A 9 -22.15 -7.90 -33.59
N LEU A 10 -21.45 -9.02 -33.80
CA LEU A 10 -21.84 -10.32 -33.22
C LEU A 10 -20.76 -10.90 -32.28
N GLY A 11 -19.49 -10.54 -32.48
CA GLY A 11 -18.37 -11.06 -31.70
C GLY A 11 -17.53 -12.07 -32.49
N ALA A 12 -16.72 -12.87 -31.79
CA ALA A 12 -15.94 -13.94 -32.40
C ALA A 12 -16.85 -15.09 -32.86
N LEU A 13 -16.46 -15.84 -33.89
CA LEU A 13 -17.20 -17.03 -34.34
C LEU A 13 -17.39 -18.08 -33.24
N THR A 14 -16.51 -18.09 -32.23
CA THR A 14 -16.57 -18.98 -31.06
C THR A 14 -17.50 -18.48 -29.94
N ASP A 15 -18.02 -17.25 -30.05
CA ASP A 15 -18.94 -16.69 -29.07
C ASP A 15 -20.34 -17.32 -29.21
N HIS A 16 -21.10 -17.30 -28.11
CA HIS A 16 -22.45 -17.86 -28.08
C HIS A 16 -23.50 -16.75 -28.20
N LEU A 17 -24.63 -17.09 -28.83
CA LEU A 17 -25.83 -16.28 -28.94
C LEU A 17 -26.96 -17.00 -28.21
N ALA A 18 -27.80 -16.25 -27.50
CA ALA A 18 -29.01 -16.76 -26.88
C ALA A 18 -30.24 -16.01 -27.39
N THR A 19 -31.35 -16.71 -27.54
CA THR A 19 -32.65 -16.05 -27.76
C THR A 19 -33.13 -15.41 -26.47
N VAL A 20 -33.71 -14.21 -26.58
CA VAL A 20 -34.31 -13.55 -25.42
C VAL A 20 -35.52 -14.36 -24.92
N PRO A 21 -35.61 -14.69 -23.62
CA PRO A 21 -36.74 -15.44 -23.07
C PRO A 21 -38.05 -14.63 -23.20
N GLN A 22 -39.17 -15.34 -23.41
CA GLN A 22 -40.51 -14.73 -23.59
C GLN A 22 -40.62 -13.80 -24.81
N LEU A 23 -39.88 -14.10 -25.88
CA LEU A 23 -39.94 -13.34 -27.12
C LEU A 23 -41.33 -13.42 -27.75
N ASP A 24 -41.97 -12.26 -27.94
CA ASP A 24 -43.22 -12.15 -28.71
C ASP A 24 -42.89 -12.06 -30.21
N ALA A 25 -42.80 -13.22 -30.85
CA ALA A 25 -42.46 -13.32 -32.27
C ALA A 25 -43.48 -12.61 -33.19
N ALA A 26 -44.74 -12.45 -32.75
CA ALA A 26 -45.78 -11.78 -33.53
C ALA A 26 -45.56 -10.26 -33.57
N ARG A 27 -44.98 -9.68 -32.51
CA ARG A 27 -44.60 -8.25 -32.46
C ARG A 27 -43.38 -7.90 -33.30
N LEU A 28 -42.46 -8.84 -33.52
CA LEU A 28 -41.17 -8.58 -34.14
C LEU A 28 -41.16 -8.63 -35.67
N GLN A 29 -42.31 -8.96 -36.29
CA GLN A 29 -42.49 -9.04 -37.75
C GLN A 29 -41.30 -9.75 -38.43
N LEU A 30 -40.98 -10.95 -37.94
CA LEU A 30 -39.85 -11.73 -38.44
C LEU A 30 -40.17 -12.26 -39.85
N THR A 31 -39.22 -12.11 -40.76
CA THR A 31 -39.26 -12.76 -42.07
C THR A 31 -39.09 -14.28 -41.93
N ALA A 32 -39.45 -15.03 -42.97
CA ALA A 32 -39.26 -16.48 -42.98
C ALA A 32 -37.80 -16.90 -42.75
N GLU A 33 -36.85 -16.13 -43.29
CA GLU A 33 -35.41 -16.36 -43.10
C GLU A 33 -34.96 -16.05 -41.66
N GLU A 34 -35.42 -14.94 -41.08
CA GLU A 34 -35.16 -14.59 -39.68
C GLU A 34 -35.73 -15.63 -38.72
N GLY A 35 -36.96 -16.11 -38.96
CA GLY A 35 -37.57 -17.17 -38.17
C GLY A 35 -36.78 -18.48 -38.23
N ALA A 36 -36.32 -18.88 -39.43
CA ALA A 36 -35.53 -20.09 -39.61
C ALA A 36 -34.16 -20.00 -38.91
N VAL A 37 -33.47 -18.86 -39.00
CA VAL A 37 -32.19 -18.66 -38.31
C VAL A 37 -32.37 -18.56 -36.80
N LEU A 38 -33.44 -17.91 -36.32
CA LEU A 38 -33.75 -17.84 -34.89
C LEU A 38 -34.01 -19.23 -34.28
N GLN A 39 -34.66 -20.13 -35.02
CA GLN A 39 -34.84 -21.53 -34.62
C GLN A 39 -33.51 -22.30 -34.53
N LEU A 40 -32.53 -21.98 -35.39
CA LEU A 40 -31.19 -22.58 -35.32
C LEU A 40 -30.41 -22.15 -34.07
N VAL A 41 -30.63 -20.91 -33.59
CA VAL A 41 -30.03 -20.42 -32.33
C VAL A 41 -30.64 -21.13 -31.11
N GLY A 42 -31.92 -21.50 -31.16
CA GLY A 42 -32.58 -22.21 -30.07
C GLY A 42 -32.49 -21.44 -28.75
N ARG A 43 -32.10 -22.09 -27.65
CA ARG A 43 -31.93 -21.39 -26.35
C ARG A 43 -30.57 -20.66 -26.27
N VAL A 44 -29.49 -21.36 -26.60
CA VAL A 44 -28.11 -20.84 -26.68
C VAL A 44 -27.34 -21.69 -27.68
N GLU A 45 -26.63 -21.08 -28.64
CA GLU A 45 -25.82 -21.78 -29.65
C GLU A 45 -24.57 -20.94 -29.99
N ARG A 46 -23.50 -21.56 -30.52
CA ARG A 46 -22.31 -20.85 -31.01
C ARG A 46 -22.50 -20.31 -32.42
N ILE A 47 -21.88 -19.16 -32.71
CA ILE A 47 -22.01 -18.50 -34.02
C ILE A 47 -21.53 -19.40 -35.15
N ASP A 48 -20.37 -20.06 -35.00
CA ASP A 48 -19.82 -21.03 -35.97
C ASP A 48 -20.81 -22.17 -36.30
N GLN A 49 -21.50 -22.69 -35.29
CA GLN A 49 -22.48 -23.77 -35.43
C GLN A 49 -23.76 -23.32 -36.13
N VAL A 50 -24.22 -22.09 -35.86
CA VAL A 50 -25.38 -21.53 -36.55
C VAL A 50 -25.07 -21.31 -38.04
N LEU A 51 -23.86 -20.82 -38.35
CA LEU A 51 -23.41 -20.65 -39.74
C LEU A 51 -23.29 -21.99 -40.46
N ALA A 52 -22.73 -23.02 -39.82
CA ALA A 52 -22.59 -24.35 -40.40
C ALA A 52 -23.94 -25.05 -40.66
N ARG A 53 -24.95 -24.79 -39.83
CA ARG A 53 -26.28 -25.41 -39.93
C ARG A 53 -27.26 -24.63 -40.83
N SER A 54 -26.92 -23.39 -41.19
CA SER A 54 -27.80 -22.54 -41.99
C SER A 54 -27.69 -22.88 -43.48
N LYS A 55 -28.86 -23.00 -44.14
CA LYS A 55 -28.94 -23.23 -45.60
C LYS A 55 -28.80 -21.96 -46.45
N LEU A 56 -28.70 -20.79 -45.81
CA LEU A 56 -28.68 -19.48 -46.48
C LEU A 56 -27.30 -19.05 -46.97
N GLY A 57 -26.25 -19.77 -46.58
CA GLY A 57 -24.85 -19.41 -46.83
C GLY A 57 -24.32 -18.38 -45.83
N GLU A 58 -23.04 -18.47 -45.51
CA GLU A 58 -22.37 -17.69 -44.46
C GLU A 58 -22.68 -16.17 -44.48
N PRO A 59 -22.50 -15.42 -45.58
CA PRO A 59 -22.72 -13.98 -45.57
C PRO A 59 -24.19 -13.60 -45.31
N ARG A 60 -25.15 -14.40 -45.81
CA ARG A 60 -26.58 -14.14 -45.64
C ARG A 60 -27.02 -14.50 -44.22
N THR A 61 -26.52 -15.59 -43.65
CA THR A 61 -26.79 -15.96 -42.25
C THR A 61 -26.24 -14.92 -41.28
N ILE A 62 -25.05 -14.37 -41.53
CA ILE A 62 -24.47 -13.28 -40.73
C ILE A 62 -25.37 -12.04 -40.76
N ALA A 63 -25.84 -11.64 -41.95
CA ALA A 63 -26.75 -10.49 -42.09
C ALA A 63 -28.06 -10.71 -41.31
N VAL A 64 -28.63 -11.91 -41.37
CA VAL A 64 -29.84 -12.27 -40.61
C VAL A 64 -29.59 -12.26 -39.10
N LEU A 65 -28.45 -12.76 -38.62
CA LEU A 65 -28.09 -12.71 -37.20
C LEU A 65 -27.92 -11.27 -36.70
N LEU A 66 -27.31 -10.38 -37.50
CA LEU A 66 -27.22 -8.96 -37.18
C LEU A 66 -28.59 -8.29 -37.11
N ALA A 67 -29.49 -8.61 -38.04
CA ALA A 67 -30.87 -8.11 -38.03
C ALA A 67 -31.65 -8.60 -36.80
N LEU A 68 -31.55 -9.89 -36.46
CA LEU A 68 -32.16 -10.46 -35.26
C LEU A 68 -31.63 -9.79 -33.98
N ARG A 69 -30.34 -9.48 -33.92
CA ARG A 69 -29.75 -8.74 -32.79
C ARG A 69 -30.28 -7.31 -32.71
N ALA A 70 -30.38 -6.61 -33.84
CA ALA A 70 -30.94 -5.26 -33.90
C ALA A 70 -32.42 -5.22 -33.47
N LYS A 71 -33.18 -6.26 -33.81
CA LYS A 71 -34.57 -6.45 -33.37
C LYS A 71 -34.70 -6.94 -31.92
N GLY A 72 -33.59 -7.18 -31.22
CA GLY A 72 -33.58 -7.66 -29.83
C GLY A 72 -34.02 -9.11 -29.66
N ALA A 73 -34.07 -9.91 -30.73
CA ALA A 73 -34.45 -11.32 -30.67
C ALA A 73 -33.34 -12.21 -30.10
N ILE A 74 -32.09 -11.80 -30.27
CA ILE A 74 -30.90 -12.53 -29.80
C ILE A 74 -29.93 -11.59 -29.06
N VAL A 75 -29.23 -12.14 -28.07
CA VAL A 75 -28.24 -11.44 -27.27
C VAL A 75 -26.95 -12.28 -27.14
N PRO A 76 -25.77 -11.64 -27.00
CA PRO A 76 -24.55 -12.35 -26.68
C PRO A 76 -24.69 -13.11 -25.36
N ALA A 77 -24.28 -14.37 -25.35
CA ALA A 77 -24.38 -15.26 -24.21
C ALA A 77 -23.00 -15.80 -23.83
N ARG A 78 -22.78 -16.00 -22.53
CA ARG A 78 -21.63 -16.73 -22.01
C ARG A 78 -22.10 -18.07 -21.47
N VAL A 79 -21.75 -19.16 -22.16
CA VAL A 79 -22.00 -20.51 -21.66
C VAL A 79 -20.87 -20.86 -20.72
N VAL A 80 -21.19 -20.97 -19.43
CA VAL A 80 -20.29 -21.55 -18.43
C VAL A 80 -20.43 -23.08 -18.53
N PRO A 81 -19.38 -23.83 -18.88
CA PRO A 81 -19.47 -25.28 -18.94
C PRO A 81 -19.84 -25.85 -17.56
N ARG A 82 -20.93 -26.62 -17.50
CA ARG A 82 -21.30 -27.38 -16.29
C ARG A 82 -20.28 -28.51 -16.12
N GLY A 83 -19.39 -28.37 -15.13
CA GLY A 83 -18.41 -29.41 -14.79
C GLY A 83 -17.08 -28.90 -14.23
N ALA A 84 -16.77 -27.61 -14.37
CA ALA A 84 -15.67 -27.02 -13.61
C ALA A 84 -16.19 -26.66 -12.20
N PRO A 85 -15.49 -27.03 -11.10
CA PRO A 85 -15.81 -26.44 -9.80
C PRO A 85 -15.69 -24.92 -9.98
N ALA A 86 -16.74 -24.20 -9.57
CA ALA A 86 -16.70 -22.75 -9.62
C ALA A 86 -15.38 -22.30 -8.97
N PRO A 87 -14.62 -21.33 -9.55
CA PRO A 87 -13.70 -20.61 -8.71
C PRO A 87 -14.55 -20.09 -7.56
N VAL A 88 -14.24 -20.51 -6.34
CA VAL A 88 -14.90 -19.98 -5.15
C VAL A 88 -14.42 -18.53 -5.09
N VAL A 89 -15.08 -17.67 -5.87
CA VAL A 89 -14.94 -16.22 -5.75
C VAL A 89 -15.61 -15.97 -4.41
N ASP A 90 -14.77 -15.98 -3.37
CA ASP A 90 -15.21 -15.73 -2.02
C ASP A 90 -15.93 -14.38 -2.05
N ALA A 91 -17.21 -14.34 -1.68
CA ALA A 91 -17.97 -13.10 -1.70
C ALA A 91 -17.26 -12.00 -0.87
N ALA A 92 -16.45 -12.42 0.11
CA ALA A 92 -15.56 -11.55 0.88
C ALA A 92 -14.40 -10.93 0.06
N MET A 93 -13.94 -11.55 -1.03
CA MET A 93 -12.99 -10.90 -1.97
C MET A 93 -13.64 -9.75 -2.73
N ALA A 94 -14.93 -9.84 -3.02
CA ALA A 94 -15.70 -8.81 -3.71
C ALA A 94 -16.18 -7.68 -2.76
N GLU A 95 -16.05 -7.86 -1.45
CA GLU A 95 -16.47 -6.86 -0.45
C GLU A 95 -15.58 -5.61 -0.53
N ALA A 96 -16.20 -4.44 -0.68
CA ALA A 96 -15.53 -3.14 -0.72
C ALA A 96 -15.10 -2.71 0.69
N VAL A 97 -13.96 -3.23 1.13
CA VAL A 97 -13.31 -2.92 2.42
C VAL A 97 -11.91 -2.35 2.20
N ASP A 98 -11.45 -1.54 3.15
CA ASP A 98 -10.19 -0.79 3.17
C ASP A 98 -8.98 -1.67 3.48
N LEU A 99 -8.89 -2.80 2.78
CA LEU A 99 -7.84 -3.80 2.86
C LEU A 99 -7.32 -4.12 1.47
N GLU A 100 -6.00 -4.23 1.33
CA GLU A 100 -5.36 -4.69 0.10
C GLU A 100 -5.86 -6.10 -0.29
N PRO A 101 -6.06 -6.39 -1.58
CA PRO A 101 -6.62 -7.67 -2.04
C PRO A 101 -5.78 -8.88 -1.59
N GLU A 102 -4.45 -8.76 -1.57
CA GLU A 102 -3.55 -9.81 -1.07
C GLU A 102 -3.77 -10.08 0.43
N ARG A 103 -3.99 -9.02 1.21
CA ARG A 103 -4.22 -9.13 2.66
C ARG A 103 -5.58 -9.73 2.95
N LYS A 104 -6.60 -9.39 2.17
CA LYS A 104 -7.89 -10.05 2.27
C LYS A 104 -7.71 -11.54 2.03
N LYS A 105 -7.02 -11.94 0.95
CA LYS A 105 -6.74 -13.35 0.63
C LYS A 105 -6.04 -14.08 1.78
N GLU A 106 -4.99 -13.48 2.36
CA GLU A 106 -4.26 -14.04 3.51
C GLU A 106 -5.19 -14.29 4.72
N ILE A 107 -6.07 -13.33 5.05
CA ILE A 107 -6.99 -13.47 6.19
C ILE A 107 -8.00 -14.61 5.93
N ILE A 108 -8.50 -14.74 4.70
CA ILE A 108 -9.44 -15.81 4.34
C ILE A 108 -8.78 -17.18 4.41
N GLU A 109 -7.58 -17.31 3.82
CA GLU A 109 -6.85 -18.58 3.80
C GLU A 109 -6.45 -19.01 5.21
N LEU A 110 -5.97 -18.07 6.03
CA LEU A 110 -5.61 -18.36 7.41
C LEU A 110 -6.84 -18.77 8.23
N GLU A 111 -7.95 -18.03 8.14
CA GLU A 111 -9.20 -18.33 8.87
C GLU A 111 -9.73 -19.73 8.57
N ARG A 112 -9.73 -20.13 7.29
CA ARG A 112 -10.11 -21.49 6.87
C ARG A 112 -9.20 -22.57 7.42
N ALA A 113 -7.91 -22.27 7.58
CA ALA A 113 -6.94 -23.23 8.06
C ALA A 113 -6.83 -23.29 9.60
N LEU A 114 -7.38 -22.31 10.33
CA LEU A 114 -7.25 -22.20 11.80
C LEU A 114 -7.68 -23.47 12.55
N ASP A 115 -8.79 -24.07 12.14
CA ASP A 115 -9.39 -25.21 12.83
C ASP A 115 -8.59 -26.51 12.56
N ALA A 116 -7.83 -26.56 11.46
CA ALA A 116 -6.97 -27.69 11.09
C ALA A 116 -5.52 -27.55 11.59
N MET A 117 -5.10 -26.34 11.96
CA MET A 117 -3.73 -26.05 12.43
C MET A 117 -3.56 -26.36 13.92
N ASP A 118 -2.42 -26.96 14.25
CA ASP A 118 -1.97 -27.17 15.64
C ASP A 118 -1.45 -25.87 16.27
N HIS A 119 -1.24 -25.88 17.60
CA HIS A 119 -0.89 -24.66 18.33
C HIS A 119 0.49 -24.10 17.93
N PHE A 120 1.41 -24.94 17.44
CA PHE A 120 2.70 -24.47 16.93
C PHE A 120 2.53 -23.90 15.51
N ALA A 121 1.80 -24.58 14.62
CA ALA A 121 1.58 -24.09 13.25
C ALA A 121 0.78 -22.78 13.19
N VAL A 122 -0.21 -22.57 14.06
CA VAL A 122 -0.95 -21.29 14.14
C VAL A 122 -0.02 -20.11 14.42
N LEU A 123 1.05 -20.32 15.21
CA LEU A 123 2.09 -19.32 15.47
C LEU A 123 3.21 -19.30 14.43
N GLY A 124 3.16 -20.19 13.43
CA GLY A 124 4.20 -20.33 12.40
C GLY A 124 5.49 -20.99 12.91
N LEU A 125 5.39 -21.79 13.98
CA LEU A 125 6.53 -22.43 14.64
C LEU A 125 6.60 -23.92 14.35
N LYS A 126 7.81 -24.47 14.42
CA LYS A 126 8.02 -25.92 14.40
C LYS A 126 7.68 -26.53 15.78
N PRO A 127 7.19 -27.78 15.82
CA PRO A 127 7.03 -28.51 17.08
C PRO A 127 8.35 -28.54 17.86
N GLY A 128 8.30 -28.20 19.14
CA GLY A 128 9.50 -28.12 20.00
C GLY A 128 10.17 -26.74 20.09
N ALA A 129 9.60 -25.69 19.48
CA ALA A 129 10.13 -24.33 19.64
C ALA A 129 10.23 -23.90 21.13
N PRO A 130 11.30 -23.22 21.55
CA PRO A 130 11.48 -22.75 22.92
C PRO A 130 10.47 -21.63 23.26
N ALA A 131 10.16 -21.47 24.55
CA ALA A 131 9.17 -20.49 25.02
C ALA A 131 9.48 -19.04 24.61
N ALA A 132 10.76 -18.69 24.48
CA ALA A 132 11.18 -17.37 24.00
C ALA A 132 10.73 -17.11 22.54
N GLU A 133 10.83 -18.13 21.68
CA GLU A 133 10.42 -18.06 20.27
C GLU A 133 8.89 -18.05 20.15
N VAL A 134 8.19 -18.83 20.99
CA VAL A 134 6.71 -18.79 21.13
C VAL A 134 6.22 -17.38 21.48
N LYS A 135 6.87 -16.72 22.44
CA LYS A 135 6.52 -15.34 22.84
C LYS A 135 6.76 -14.34 21.71
N GLN A 136 7.88 -14.47 20.99
CA GLN A 136 8.21 -13.57 19.88
C GLN A 136 7.28 -13.76 18.68
N ALA A 137 6.95 -15.00 18.34
CA ALA A 137 5.99 -15.33 17.28
C ALA A 137 4.59 -14.80 17.58
N TYR A 138 4.11 -14.98 18.82
CA TYR A 138 2.84 -14.41 19.27
C TYR A 138 2.81 -12.89 19.18
N TYR A 139 3.86 -12.19 19.63
CA TYR A 139 3.93 -10.73 19.54
C TYR A 139 3.88 -10.23 18.10
N ASN A 140 4.59 -10.91 17.19
CA ASN A 140 4.59 -10.58 15.76
C ASN A 140 3.22 -10.83 15.11
N ALA A 141 2.60 -11.99 15.39
CA ALA A 141 1.30 -12.35 14.85
C ALA A 141 0.16 -11.46 15.40
N SER A 142 0.18 -11.18 16.71
CA SER A 142 -0.74 -10.25 17.37
C SER A 142 -0.71 -8.88 16.68
N ARG A 143 0.46 -8.27 16.46
CA ARG A 143 0.59 -6.99 15.75
C ARG A 143 0.11 -7.01 14.29
N ARG A 144 0.03 -8.19 13.67
CA ARG A 144 -0.39 -8.37 12.27
C ARG A 144 -1.91 -8.52 12.15
N PHE A 145 -2.51 -9.25 13.08
CA PHE A 145 -3.93 -9.63 13.05
C PHE A 145 -4.80 -8.91 14.11
N HIS A 146 -4.25 -7.96 14.88
CA HIS A 146 -5.06 -7.17 15.81
C HIS A 146 -6.05 -6.24 15.09
N PRO A 147 -7.34 -6.22 15.45
CA PRO A 147 -8.35 -5.37 14.81
C PRO A 147 -8.07 -3.87 15.00
N ASP A 148 -7.58 -3.45 16.18
CA ASP A 148 -7.28 -2.03 16.46
C ASP A 148 -6.19 -1.41 15.58
N ARG A 149 -5.38 -2.21 14.87
CA ARG A 149 -4.42 -1.69 13.89
C ARG A 149 -5.12 -0.94 12.75
N TYR A 150 -6.39 -1.22 12.51
CA TYR A 150 -7.19 -0.65 11.43
C TYR A 150 -8.28 0.28 11.98
N PHE A 151 -8.00 0.96 13.10
CA PHE A 151 -8.92 1.95 13.67
C PHE A 151 -9.29 3.03 12.62
N GLY A 152 -10.59 3.26 12.45
CA GLY A 152 -11.13 4.21 11.46
C GLY A 152 -11.22 3.70 10.01
N LYS A 153 -10.90 2.43 9.74
CA LYS A 153 -11.04 1.82 8.40
C LYS A 153 -12.27 0.94 8.29
N ASN A 154 -12.88 0.86 7.11
CA ASN A 154 -13.98 -0.04 6.83
C ASN A 154 -13.48 -1.48 6.62
N LEU A 155 -13.56 -2.30 7.67
CA LEU A 155 -13.16 -3.71 7.65
C LEU A 155 -14.28 -4.67 7.25
N GLY A 156 -15.55 -4.23 7.27
CA GLY A 156 -16.70 -5.08 6.97
C GLY A 156 -16.65 -6.46 7.67
N SER A 157 -16.84 -7.54 6.90
CA SER A 157 -16.80 -8.93 7.41
C SER A 157 -15.41 -9.39 7.91
N PHE A 158 -14.33 -8.69 7.54
CA PHE A 158 -12.96 -9.07 7.92
C PHE A 158 -12.66 -8.78 9.38
N ARG A 159 -13.39 -7.86 10.03
CA ARG A 159 -13.21 -7.59 11.46
C ARG A 159 -13.43 -8.86 12.30
N ALA A 160 -14.55 -9.54 12.08
CA ALA A 160 -14.90 -10.76 12.82
C ALA A 160 -13.92 -11.91 12.52
N ARG A 161 -13.45 -12.04 11.27
CA ARG A 161 -12.43 -13.02 10.87
C ARG A 161 -11.11 -12.78 11.61
N MET A 162 -10.67 -11.52 11.69
CA MET A 162 -9.45 -11.15 12.42
C MET A 162 -9.58 -11.40 13.93
N GLU A 163 -10.73 -11.12 14.54
CA GLU A 163 -10.99 -11.44 15.95
C GLU A 163 -10.91 -12.96 16.22
N ARG A 164 -11.40 -13.80 15.29
CA ARG A 164 -11.31 -15.27 15.40
C ARG A 164 -9.85 -15.76 15.30
N ILE A 165 -9.09 -15.25 14.34
CA ILE A 165 -7.65 -15.53 14.19
C ILE A 165 -6.91 -15.12 15.48
N PHE A 166 -7.19 -13.92 15.99
CA PHE A 166 -6.54 -13.39 17.18
C PHE A 166 -6.83 -14.23 18.44
N ARG A 167 -8.07 -14.69 18.62
CA ARG A 167 -8.44 -15.60 19.71
C ARG A 167 -7.65 -16.90 19.63
N ARG A 168 -7.59 -17.53 18.46
CA ARG A 168 -6.84 -18.77 18.25
C ARG A 168 -5.33 -18.60 18.52
N LEU A 169 -4.74 -17.47 18.11
CA LEU A 169 -3.35 -17.11 18.42
C LEU A 169 -3.10 -16.98 19.93
N THR A 170 -4.04 -16.38 20.65
CA THR A 170 -3.96 -16.18 22.10
C THR A 170 -4.08 -17.52 22.83
N ASP A 171 -4.99 -18.39 22.42
CA ASP A 171 -5.13 -19.74 22.96
C ASP A 171 -3.87 -20.58 22.72
N ALA A 172 -3.32 -20.51 21.50
CA ALA A 172 -2.04 -21.14 21.14
C ALA A 172 -0.90 -20.69 22.06
N HIS A 173 -0.76 -19.39 22.26
CA HIS A 173 0.26 -18.83 23.13
C HIS A 173 0.09 -19.26 24.60
N ASN A 174 -1.13 -19.20 25.13
CA ASN A 174 -1.43 -19.54 26.52
C ASN A 174 -1.14 -21.00 26.85
N VAL A 175 -1.44 -21.92 25.93
CA VAL A 175 -1.15 -23.36 26.08
C VAL A 175 0.36 -23.62 26.00
N LEU A 176 1.05 -23.02 25.04
CA LEU A 176 2.47 -23.28 24.80
C LEU A 176 3.44 -22.58 25.78
N MET A 177 3.01 -21.49 26.42
CA MET A 177 3.80 -20.77 27.42
C MET A 177 3.78 -21.43 28.80
N GLN A 178 2.70 -22.15 29.15
CA GLN A 178 2.58 -22.79 30.45
C GLN A 178 3.13 -24.23 30.36
N PRO A 179 4.15 -24.60 31.16
CA PRO A 179 4.81 -25.90 31.05
C PRO A 179 3.81 -27.06 31.22
N ASP A 180 2.94 -26.99 32.23
CA ASP A 180 1.95 -28.04 32.50
C ASP A 180 0.94 -28.21 31.34
N LYS A 181 0.49 -27.11 30.73
CA LYS A 181 -0.45 -27.13 29.60
C LYS A 181 0.20 -27.58 28.32
N ARG A 182 1.45 -27.18 28.08
CA ARG A 182 2.26 -27.63 26.94
C ARG A 182 2.46 -29.14 27.01
N GLU A 183 2.84 -29.66 28.17
CA GLU A 183 2.98 -31.11 28.37
C GLU A 183 1.67 -31.87 28.19
N ALA A 184 0.56 -31.35 28.74
CA ALA A 184 -0.76 -31.95 28.55
C ALA A 184 -1.17 -31.96 27.06
N TYR A 185 -0.89 -30.88 26.33
CA TYR A 185 -1.17 -30.75 24.91
C TYR A 185 -0.34 -31.72 24.05
N LEU A 186 0.96 -31.87 24.36
CA LEU A 186 1.86 -32.82 23.70
C LEU A 186 1.47 -34.27 24.00
N ARG A 187 1.02 -34.56 25.23
CA ARG A 187 0.52 -35.88 25.62
C ARG A 187 -0.72 -36.27 24.82
N ALA A 188 -1.62 -35.30 24.57
CA ALA A 188 -2.79 -35.50 23.73
C ALA A 188 -2.45 -35.65 22.23
N ASN A 189 -1.27 -35.19 21.79
CA ASN A 189 -0.83 -35.21 20.40
C ASN A 189 0.54 -35.91 20.25
N PRO A 190 0.57 -37.26 20.23
CA PRO A 190 1.82 -38.02 20.31
C PRO A 190 2.79 -37.76 19.13
N ALA A 191 2.28 -37.43 17.95
CA ALA A 191 3.10 -37.06 16.79
C ALA A 191 3.89 -35.75 17.03
N LEU A 192 3.28 -34.77 17.72
CA LEU A 192 3.94 -33.51 18.06
C LEU A 192 4.98 -33.71 19.17
N ALA A 193 4.68 -34.58 20.15
CA ALA A 193 5.63 -34.94 21.20
C ALA A 193 6.89 -35.63 20.64
N GLN A 194 6.74 -36.50 19.63
CA GLN A 194 7.87 -37.13 18.96
C GLN A 194 8.70 -36.10 18.18
N ALA A 195 8.05 -35.18 17.46
CA ALA A 195 8.73 -34.11 16.74
C ALA A 195 9.50 -33.16 17.68
N GLU A 196 8.94 -32.84 18.85
CA GLU A 196 9.61 -32.02 19.86
C GLU A 196 10.83 -32.71 20.48
N ARG A 197 10.72 -34.02 20.78
CA ARG A 197 11.87 -34.81 21.25
C ARG A 197 12.99 -34.91 20.21
N ALA A 198 12.62 -35.01 18.93
CA ALA A 198 13.59 -35.02 17.83
C ALA A 198 14.24 -33.64 17.61
N ALA A 199 13.56 -32.55 17.98
CA ALA A 199 14.07 -31.19 17.88
C ALA A 199 14.88 -30.74 19.11
N ALA A 200 14.86 -31.51 20.21
CA ALA A 200 15.65 -31.20 21.40
C ALA A 200 17.16 -31.36 21.11
N PRO A 201 18.01 -30.38 21.48
CA PRO A 201 19.45 -30.53 21.35
C PRO A 201 19.94 -31.72 22.20
N PRO A 202 20.99 -32.45 21.76
CA PRO A 202 21.56 -33.53 22.57
C PRO A 202 22.02 -32.97 23.93
N PRO A 203 21.89 -33.74 25.03
CA PRO A 203 22.33 -33.28 26.34
C PRO A 203 23.81 -32.92 26.28
N ALA A 204 24.16 -31.75 26.81
CA ALA A 204 25.55 -31.34 26.97
C ALA A 204 26.31 -32.42 27.77
N ALA A 205 27.44 -32.88 27.23
CA ALA A 205 28.31 -33.84 27.89
C ALA A 205 28.66 -33.37 29.31
N ALA A 206 28.53 -34.27 30.28
CA ALA A 206 28.79 -34.01 31.69
C ALA A 206 30.23 -33.46 31.90
N PRO A 207 30.44 -32.51 32.84
CA PRO A 207 31.78 -32.13 33.25
C PRO A 207 32.49 -33.35 33.89
N PRO A 208 33.82 -33.52 33.69
CA PRO A 208 34.55 -34.65 34.26
C PRO A 208 34.56 -34.58 35.80
N PRO A 209 34.64 -35.73 36.50
CA PRO A 209 34.56 -35.79 37.96
C PRO A 209 35.79 -35.16 38.64
N PRO A 210 35.63 -34.61 39.87
CA PRO A 210 36.74 -34.05 40.64
C PRO A 210 37.66 -35.15 41.21
N ALA A 211 38.96 -34.88 41.23
CA ALA A 211 39.98 -35.74 41.83
C ALA A 211 39.80 -35.85 43.36
N PRO A 212 40.16 -36.99 43.99
CA PRO A 212 39.96 -37.20 45.43
C PRO A 212 40.92 -36.36 46.28
N ALA A 213 40.36 -35.67 47.26
CA ALA A 213 41.07 -34.88 48.26
C ALA A 213 41.73 -35.78 49.31
N GLN A 214 43.03 -35.59 49.54
CA GLN A 214 43.75 -36.09 50.70
C GLN A 214 43.49 -35.19 51.92
N GLN A 215 43.42 -35.82 53.09
CA GLN A 215 42.88 -35.30 54.34
C GLN A 215 43.77 -34.25 55.02
N LEU A 216 43.09 -33.22 55.55
CA LEU A 216 43.30 -32.43 56.77
C LEU A 216 44.68 -32.42 57.45
N LEU A 217 45.17 -31.21 57.76
CA LEU A 217 45.40 -30.71 59.13
C LEU A 217 45.59 -29.17 59.10
N THR A 218 44.82 -28.47 59.94
CA THR A 218 44.89 -27.04 60.31
C THR A 218 46.14 -26.75 61.19
N PRO A 219 46.57 -25.51 61.55
CA PRO A 219 45.76 -24.28 61.75
C PRO A 219 46.38 -22.91 61.32
N GLU A 220 45.50 -21.89 61.43
CA GLU A 220 45.66 -20.41 61.49
C GLU A 220 46.85 -19.86 62.34
N PRO A 221 47.12 -18.51 62.44
CA PRO A 221 46.61 -17.31 61.74
C PRO A 221 47.77 -16.29 61.37
N PRO A 222 47.63 -14.95 61.47
CA PRO A 222 47.50 -13.91 60.42
C PRO A 222 48.83 -13.06 60.29
N PRO A 223 48.94 -11.77 59.84
CA PRO A 223 47.98 -10.81 59.27
C PRO A 223 48.52 -9.94 58.08
N VAL A 224 47.64 -9.06 57.56
CA VAL A 224 47.83 -7.72 56.95
C VAL A 224 49.13 -7.35 56.18
N HIS A 225 49.01 -6.98 54.89
CA HIS A 225 49.01 -5.58 54.41
C HIS A 225 49.35 -5.42 52.90
N ARG A 226 48.66 -4.43 52.32
CA ARG A 226 49.10 -3.46 51.28
C ARG A 226 49.08 -3.82 49.79
N VAL A 227 48.22 -3.06 49.12
CA VAL A 227 48.15 -2.64 47.71
C VAL A 227 49.49 -2.13 47.15
N SER A 228 49.83 -2.49 45.90
CA SER A 228 50.40 -1.60 44.86
C SER A 228 50.62 -2.33 43.50
N PRO A 229 50.71 -1.60 42.35
CA PRO A 229 50.32 -2.06 41.01
C PRO A 229 51.47 -2.65 40.15
N PRO A 230 51.19 -3.28 38.99
CA PRO A 230 52.24 -3.82 38.12
C PRO A 230 52.86 -2.76 37.17
N PRO A 231 54.19 -2.76 36.95
CA PRO A 231 54.87 -2.00 35.89
C PRO A 231 55.08 -2.83 34.59
N PRO A 232 55.51 -2.19 33.49
CA PRO A 232 55.20 -2.63 32.11
C PRO A 232 56.28 -3.49 31.44
N ALA A 233 55.87 -4.11 30.32
CA ALA A 233 56.62 -5.05 29.50
C ALA A 233 57.92 -4.50 28.87
N PRO A 234 58.95 -5.33 28.68
CA PRO A 234 60.15 -4.97 27.92
C PRO A 234 60.02 -5.23 26.41
N ARG A 235 60.67 -4.33 25.65
CA ARG A 235 60.84 -4.29 24.18
C ARG A 235 61.93 -5.28 23.70
N PRO A 236 61.99 -5.62 22.39
CA PRO A 236 62.91 -6.64 21.87
C PRO A 236 64.29 -6.06 21.54
N PRO A 237 65.35 -6.90 21.45
CA PRO A 237 66.64 -6.49 20.91
C PRO A 237 66.73 -6.68 19.38
N VAL A 238 67.55 -5.83 18.79
CA VAL A 238 67.85 -5.68 17.36
C VAL A 238 69.29 -6.14 17.09
N ALA A 239 69.55 -6.53 15.83
CA ALA A 239 70.84 -6.54 15.12
C ALA A 239 71.79 -7.74 15.39
N SER A 240 72.52 -8.32 14.43
CA SER A 240 72.81 -7.96 13.03
C SER A 240 73.67 -9.02 12.33
N SER A 241 73.56 -9.07 10.99
CA SER A 241 74.59 -9.42 9.97
C SER A 241 74.97 -10.91 9.81
N ARG A 242 75.12 -11.50 8.61
CA ARG A 242 75.71 -11.03 7.35
C ARG A 242 75.33 -12.02 6.19
N PRO A 243 75.90 -11.95 4.97
CA PRO A 243 75.17 -11.71 3.73
C PRO A 243 75.05 -12.94 2.81
N SER A 244 74.18 -12.91 1.81
CA SER A 244 74.48 -13.41 0.45
C SER A 244 73.31 -13.14 -0.49
N SER A 245 73.68 -12.64 -1.65
CA SER A 245 72.87 -12.39 -2.84
C SER A 245 72.08 -13.61 -3.28
N ILE A 246 70.76 -13.51 -3.23
CA ILE A 246 69.87 -14.25 -4.13
C ILE A 246 68.87 -13.20 -4.64
N PRO A 247 68.82 -12.90 -5.95
CA PRO A 247 67.76 -12.04 -6.46
C PRO A 247 66.42 -12.74 -6.18
N PRO A 248 65.38 -12.01 -5.73
CA PRO A 248 64.07 -12.63 -5.56
C PRO A 248 63.66 -13.26 -6.91
N PRO A 249 63.05 -14.46 -6.92
CA PRO A 249 62.52 -14.99 -8.16
C PRO A 249 61.58 -13.94 -8.73
N SER A 250 61.87 -13.52 -9.97
CA SER A 250 61.07 -12.59 -10.74
C SER A 250 59.63 -13.06 -10.64
N ARG A 251 58.83 -12.36 -9.81
CA ARG A 251 57.40 -12.55 -9.78
C ARG A 251 56.97 -12.33 -11.24
N PRO A 252 56.34 -13.30 -11.91
CA PRO A 252 55.89 -13.07 -13.26
C PRO A 252 55.08 -11.79 -13.22
N LEU A 253 55.48 -10.80 -14.03
CA LEU A 253 54.71 -9.59 -14.24
C LEU A 253 53.29 -10.08 -14.53
N ALA A 254 52.32 -9.71 -13.68
CA ALA A 254 50.93 -10.02 -13.97
C ALA A 254 50.68 -9.53 -15.41
N PRO A 255 50.13 -10.40 -16.30
CA PRO A 255 49.95 -10.01 -17.69
C PRO A 255 49.10 -8.73 -17.75
N PRO A 256 49.32 -7.84 -18.73
CA PRO A 256 48.54 -6.62 -18.89
C PRO A 256 47.05 -6.97 -18.86
N LEU A 257 46.29 -6.22 -18.07
CA LEU A 257 44.87 -6.43 -17.81
C LEU A 257 44.01 -6.08 -19.04
N GLU A 258 44.15 -6.79 -20.15
CA GLU A 258 43.33 -6.61 -21.36
C GLU A 258 42.91 -7.93 -22.01
N ASP A 259 42.56 -8.93 -21.20
CA ASP A 259 41.87 -10.13 -21.69
C ASP A 259 40.39 -10.05 -21.34
N GLY A 260 39.50 -10.16 -22.34
CA GLY A 260 38.05 -10.24 -22.13
C GLY A 260 37.64 -11.36 -21.15
N ALA A 261 38.47 -12.41 -21.00
CA ALA A 261 38.30 -13.46 -19.99
C ALA A 261 38.64 -13.01 -18.55
N SER A 262 39.51 -12.02 -18.37
CA SER A 262 39.78 -11.37 -17.09
C SER A 262 38.65 -10.40 -16.71
N GLU A 263 38.06 -9.72 -17.69
CA GLU A 263 36.85 -8.93 -17.51
C GLU A 263 35.64 -9.80 -17.17
N ALA A 264 35.44 -10.92 -17.88
CA ALA A 264 34.36 -11.86 -17.60
C ALA A 264 34.43 -12.43 -16.18
N ARG A 265 35.63 -12.80 -15.68
CA ARG A 265 35.82 -13.26 -14.29
C ARG A 265 35.66 -12.15 -13.25
N ARG A 266 35.94 -10.89 -13.59
CA ARG A 266 35.66 -9.73 -12.74
C ARG A 266 34.15 -9.49 -12.67
N ALA A 267 33.48 -9.48 -13.83
CA ALA A 267 32.03 -9.35 -13.95
C ALA A 267 31.28 -10.48 -13.23
N GLU A 268 31.73 -11.74 -13.34
CA GLU A 268 31.13 -12.87 -12.65
C GLU A 268 31.28 -12.79 -11.13
N ARG A 269 32.47 -12.40 -10.62
CA ARG A 269 32.68 -12.14 -9.19
C ARG A 269 31.82 -10.98 -8.70
N GLN A 270 31.71 -9.91 -9.48
CA GLN A 270 30.90 -8.74 -9.16
C GLN A 270 29.40 -9.09 -9.18
N ALA A 271 28.95 -9.91 -10.13
CA ALA A 271 27.59 -10.44 -10.19
C ALA A 271 27.28 -11.37 -9.01
N ARG A 272 28.23 -12.23 -8.60
CA ARG A 272 28.08 -13.09 -7.42
C ARG A 272 27.99 -12.27 -6.12
N LEU A 273 28.80 -11.21 -6.01
CA LEU A 273 28.73 -10.28 -4.88
C LEU A 273 27.42 -9.47 -4.91
N ALA A 274 26.96 -9.01 -6.08
CA ALA A 274 25.68 -8.33 -6.22
C ALA A 274 24.48 -9.23 -5.83
N ARG A 275 24.60 -10.55 -6.03
CA ARG A 275 23.62 -11.56 -5.55
C ARG A 275 23.67 -11.81 -4.04
N HIS A 276 24.70 -11.34 -3.33
CA HIS A 276 24.77 -11.46 -1.88
C HIS A 276 23.65 -10.63 -1.23
N PRO A 277 22.87 -11.18 -0.27
CA PRO A 277 21.66 -10.53 0.26
C PRO A 277 21.87 -9.10 0.78
N TYR A 278 23.03 -8.82 1.36
CA TYR A 278 23.38 -7.48 1.84
C TYR A 278 23.58 -6.48 0.69
N LEU A 279 24.35 -6.86 -0.34
CA LEU A 279 24.65 -5.98 -1.48
C LEU A 279 23.42 -5.79 -2.38
N ALA A 280 22.59 -6.82 -2.52
CA ALA A 280 21.29 -6.74 -3.18
C ALA A 280 20.37 -5.73 -2.46
N ARG A 281 20.34 -5.74 -1.12
CA ARG A 281 19.58 -4.76 -0.33
C ARG A 281 20.10 -3.34 -0.52
N THR A 282 21.43 -3.12 -0.45
CA THR A 282 22.01 -1.79 -0.65
C THR A 282 21.82 -1.28 -2.08
N GLY A 283 21.95 -2.14 -3.09
CA GLY A 283 21.71 -1.79 -4.49
C GLY A 283 20.25 -1.41 -4.74
N ARG A 284 19.30 -2.21 -4.22
CA ARG A 284 17.87 -1.92 -4.30
C ARG A 284 17.51 -0.60 -3.60
N LEU A 285 18.09 -0.32 -2.43
CA LEU A 285 17.91 0.95 -1.73
C LEU A 285 18.41 2.13 -2.56
N ALA A 286 19.59 2.01 -3.16
CA ALA A 286 20.16 3.05 -4.02
C ALA A 286 19.29 3.30 -5.26
N GLU A 287 18.79 2.23 -5.89
CA GLU A 287 17.90 2.32 -7.05
C GLU A 287 16.57 2.98 -6.70
N LEU A 288 15.93 2.61 -5.58
CA LEU A 288 14.70 3.24 -5.11
C LEU A 288 14.91 4.72 -4.78
N MET A 289 16.03 5.07 -4.13
CA MET A 289 16.37 6.47 -3.86
C MET A 289 16.59 7.26 -5.14
N ALA A 290 17.28 6.70 -6.14
CA ALA A 290 17.51 7.35 -7.42
C ALA A 290 16.19 7.56 -8.20
N ARG A 291 15.33 6.54 -8.27
CA ARG A 291 14.01 6.63 -8.92
C ARG A 291 13.09 7.63 -8.22
N GLY A 292 13.02 7.60 -6.88
CA GLY A 292 12.23 8.56 -6.12
C GLY A 292 12.70 10.00 -6.33
N LYS A 293 14.02 10.25 -6.38
CA LYS A 293 14.57 11.58 -6.69
C LYS A 293 14.24 12.03 -8.12
N ALA A 294 14.33 11.13 -9.09
CA ALA A 294 13.94 11.40 -10.47
C ALA A 294 12.44 11.72 -10.57
N ALA A 295 11.59 11.00 -9.84
CA ALA A 295 10.15 11.24 -9.79
C ALA A 295 9.80 12.61 -9.15
N ILE A 296 10.53 13.03 -8.12
CA ILE A 296 10.42 14.41 -7.60
C ILE A 296 10.77 15.44 -8.69
N ALA A 297 11.82 15.19 -9.47
CA ALA A 297 12.25 16.11 -10.53
C ALA A 297 11.25 16.17 -11.69
N SER A 298 10.56 15.08 -12.01
CA SER A 298 9.51 15.03 -13.03
C SER A 298 8.15 15.54 -12.54
N GLY A 299 7.98 15.77 -11.23
CA GLY A 299 6.70 16.14 -10.62
C GLY A 299 5.75 14.96 -10.37
N ASP A 300 6.21 13.72 -10.54
CA ASP A 300 5.46 12.50 -10.21
C ASP A 300 5.53 12.20 -8.70
N TRP A 301 4.82 13.00 -7.89
CA TRP A 301 4.90 12.90 -6.43
C TRP A 301 4.36 11.57 -5.88
N GLU A 302 3.39 10.94 -6.55
CA GLU A 302 2.84 9.63 -6.15
C GLU A 302 3.92 8.54 -6.22
N ARG A 303 4.65 8.46 -7.35
CA ARG A 303 5.77 7.52 -7.53
C ARG A 303 6.88 7.79 -6.53
N ALA A 304 7.24 9.06 -6.36
CA ALA A 304 8.22 9.47 -5.37
C ALA A 304 7.83 9.02 -3.95
N TYR A 305 6.57 9.25 -3.54
CA TYR A 305 6.06 8.85 -2.23
C TYR A 305 6.16 7.34 -2.03
N HIS A 306 5.72 6.56 -3.03
CA HIS A 306 5.78 5.10 -2.96
C HIS A 306 7.23 4.59 -2.85
N ASP A 307 8.15 5.10 -3.67
CA ASP A 307 9.55 4.67 -3.66
C ASP A 307 10.24 5.02 -2.33
N PHE A 308 10.05 6.24 -1.80
CA PHE A 308 10.63 6.61 -0.49
C PHE A 308 9.99 5.86 0.67
N HIS A 309 8.68 5.54 0.59
CA HIS A 309 8.02 4.70 1.59
C HIS A 309 8.61 3.28 1.56
N GLN A 310 8.88 2.72 0.39
CA GLN A 310 9.60 1.44 0.28
C GLN A 310 11.01 1.52 0.87
N VAL A 311 11.75 2.60 0.63
CA VAL A 311 13.06 2.82 1.27
C VAL A 311 12.92 2.85 2.78
N GLN A 312 11.93 3.54 3.33
CA GLN A 312 11.72 3.63 4.77
C GLN A 312 11.30 2.29 5.41
N THR A 313 10.56 1.44 4.69
CA THR A 313 10.22 0.09 5.19
C THR A 313 11.44 -0.83 5.21
N ILE A 314 12.34 -0.69 4.23
CA ILE A 314 13.58 -1.48 4.16
C ILE A 314 14.63 -0.94 5.14
N ASP A 315 14.79 0.39 5.26
CA ASP A 315 15.73 1.04 6.17
C ASP A 315 15.08 2.23 6.90
N PRO A 316 14.47 1.98 8.07
CA PRO A 316 13.82 3.04 8.86
C PRO A 316 14.78 4.11 9.38
N LYS A 317 16.10 3.85 9.40
CA LYS A 317 17.10 4.79 9.94
C LYS A 317 17.60 5.80 8.90
N ASN A 318 17.22 5.63 7.64
CA ASN A 318 17.64 6.53 6.57
C ASN A 318 16.95 7.89 6.71
N ARG A 319 17.68 8.87 7.26
CA ARG A 319 17.22 10.25 7.45
C ARG A 319 16.90 10.96 6.14
N GLU A 320 17.70 10.73 5.10
CA GLU A 320 17.50 11.37 3.79
C GLU A 320 16.19 10.90 3.16
N ALA A 321 15.94 9.58 3.18
CA ALA A 321 14.69 9.00 2.69
C ALA A 321 13.48 9.53 3.48
N ALA A 322 13.59 9.67 4.80
CA ALA A 322 12.52 10.23 5.63
C ALA A 322 12.20 11.70 5.26
N LEU A 323 13.23 12.53 5.04
CA LEU A 323 13.04 13.91 4.60
C LEU A 323 12.41 14.00 3.21
N LEU A 324 12.90 13.20 2.26
CA LEU A 324 12.37 13.16 0.90
C LEU A 324 10.94 12.60 0.86
N LEU A 325 10.59 11.67 1.74
CA LEU A 325 9.22 11.16 1.88
C LEU A 325 8.27 12.27 2.34
N VAL A 326 8.65 13.09 3.32
CA VAL A 326 7.83 14.22 3.76
C VAL A 326 7.64 15.21 2.61
N LYS A 327 8.70 15.51 1.85
CA LYS A 327 8.62 16.37 0.66
C LYS A 327 7.68 15.78 -0.40
N ALA A 328 7.83 14.49 -0.70
CA ALA A 328 6.99 13.79 -1.67
C ALA A 328 5.52 13.76 -1.24
N ARG A 329 5.25 13.52 0.06
CA ARG A 329 3.91 13.56 0.63
C ARG A 329 3.27 14.94 0.47
N ARG A 330 4.00 16.02 0.83
CA ARG A 330 3.50 17.40 0.67
C ARG A 330 3.22 17.73 -0.80
N GLY A 331 4.12 17.35 -1.71
CA GLY A 331 3.91 17.55 -3.16
C GLY A 331 2.70 16.79 -3.69
N HIS A 332 2.52 15.55 -3.25
CA HIS A 332 1.37 14.72 -3.60
C HIS A 332 0.05 15.29 -3.04
N ASP A 333 0.05 15.72 -1.78
CA ASP A 333 -1.12 16.34 -1.15
C ASP A 333 -1.47 17.67 -1.84
N SER A 334 -0.48 18.46 -2.26
CA SER A 334 -0.68 19.70 -3.06
C SER A 334 -1.25 19.44 -4.46
N GLN A 335 -0.77 18.40 -5.16
CA GLN A 335 -1.39 17.98 -6.44
C GLN A 335 -2.85 17.55 -6.26
N ARG A 336 -3.13 16.75 -5.23
CA ARG A 336 -4.49 16.34 -4.91
C ARG A 336 -5.37 17.53 -4.55
N ALA A 337 -4.88 18.47 -3.76
CA ALA A 337 -5.59 19.70 -3.45
C ALA A 337 -5.94 20.50 -4.71
N THR A 338 -5.02 20.58 -5.69
CA THR A 338 -5.27 21.25 -6.97
C THR A 338 -6.41 20.60 -7.75
N ILE A 339 -6.46 19.25 -7.77
CA ILE A 339 -7.54 18.50 -8.41
C ILE A 339 -8.88 18.75 -7.69
N GLU A 340 -8.90 18.73 -6.37
CA GLU A 340 -10.12 19.02 -5.60
C GLU A 340 -10.60 20.47 -5.78
N VAL A 341 -9.70 21.45 -5.94
CA VAL A 341 -10.08 22.82 -6.32
C VAL A 341 -10.73 22.83 -7.69
N ALA A 342 -10.18 22.14 -8.68
CA ALA A 342 -10.77 22.06 -10.02
C ALA A 342 -12.19 21.46 -9.97
N ARG A 343 -12.36 20.38 -9.21
CA ARG A 343 -13.66 19.74 -8.96
C ARG A 343 -14.65 20.69 -8.27
N GLY A 344 -14.20 21.43 -7.25
CA GLY A 344 -15.03 22.43 -6.59
C GLY A 344 -15.50 23.53 -7.54
N ARG A 345 -14.63 23.97 -8.47
CA ARG A 345 -15.00 24.97 -9.49
C ARG A 345 -16.04 24.42 -10.46
N GLU A 346 -15.91 23.16 -10.86
CA GLU A 346 -16.90 22.50 -11.71
C GLU A 346 -18.27 22.40 -11.01
N MET A 347 -18.29 22.03 -9.73
CA MET A 347 -19.52 21.99 -8.93
C MET A 347 -20.17 23.37 -8.78
N GLU A 348 -19.37 24.44 -8.56
CA GLU A 348 -19.88 25.82 -8.56
C GLU A 348 -20.55 26.18 -9.88
N GLN A 349 -19.97 25.81 -11.03
CA GLN A 349 -20.54 26.08 -12.35
C GLN A 349 -21.90 25.38 -12.56
N HIS A 350 -22.07 24.20 -11.95
CA HIS A 350 -23.32 23.45 -11.99
C HIS A 350 -24.33 23.87 -10.90
N GLY A 351 -23.97 24.85 -10.06
CA GLY A 351 -24.83 25.36 -8.98
C GLY A 351 -24.84 24.52 -7.70
N ASP A 352 -24.04 23.46 -7.61
CA ASP A 352 -23.89 22.66 -6.39
C ASP A 352 -22.92 23.34 -5.41
N THR A 353 -23.43 24.32 -4.68
CA THR A 353 -22.65 25.12 -3.72
C THR A 353 -22.21 24.31 -2.49
N HIS A 354 -23.01 23.32 -2.06
CA HIS A 354 -22.66 22.44 -0.94
C HIS A 354 -21.55 21.46 -1.32
N GLY A 355 -21.65 20.81 -2.48
CA GLY A 355 -20.60 19.95 -3.02
C GLY A 355 -19.30 20.71 -3.24
N ALA A 356 -19.37 21.90 -3.84
CA ALA A 356 -18.22 22.76 -4.05
C ALA A 356 -17.51 23.12 -2.73
N MET A 357 -18.27 23.51 -1.70
CA MET A 357 -17.71 23.82 -0.39
C MET A 357 -16.99 22.61 0.23
N ALA A 358 -17.56 21.41 0.11
CA ALA A 358 -16.93 20.19 0.60
C ALA A 358 -15.59 19.91 -0.12
N ALA A 359 -15.54 20.09 -1.44
CA ALA A 359 -14.33 19.94 -2.23
C ALA A 359 -13.24 20.96 -1.84
N TYR A 360 -13.59 22.23 -1.63
CA TYR A 360 -12.61 23.23 -1.18
C TYR A 360 -12.15 23.03 0.26
N ARG A 361 -13.01 22.59 1.18
CA ARG A 361 -12.60 22.20 2.53
C ARG A 361 -11.59 21.06 2.49
N LEU A 362 -11.84 20.05 1.65
CA LEU A 362 -10.90 18.95 1.45
C LEU A 362 -9.57 19.47 0.87
N ALA A 363 -9.60 20.34 -0.14
CA ALA A 363 -8.40 20.96 -0.68
C ALA A 363 -7.60 21.72 0.39
N CYS A 364 -8.25 22.50 1.26
CA CYS A 364 -7.60 23.20 2.38
C CYS A 364 -7.00 22.25 3.43
N SER A 365 -7.59 21.06 3.61
CA SER A 365 -7.07 20.05 4.54
C SER A 365 -5.85 19.30 3.98
N LEU A 366 -5.74 19.21 2.66
CA LEU A 366 -4.64 18.57 1.95
C LEU A 366 -3.46 19.53 1.75
N ASP A 367 -3.74 20.74 1.28
CA ASP A 367 -2.75 21.79 1.05
C ASP A 367 -3.16 23.08 1.73
N ASP A 368 -2.33 23.43 2.69
CA ASP A 368 -2.50 24.56 3.56
C ASP A 368 -1.89 25.85 2.93
N GLN A 369 -1.12 25.73 1.85
CA GLN A 369 -0.56 26.87 1.12
C GLN A 369 -1.42 27.30 -0.07
N ASN A 370 -2.57 26.67 -0.30
CA ASN A 370 -3.44 27.00 -1.42
C ASN A 370 -4.39 28.18 -1.09
N ALA A 371 -3.98 29.39 -1.50
CA ALA A 371 -4.73 30.63 -1.28
C ALA A 371 -6.14 30.59 -1.89
N GLU A 372 -6.27 30.01 -3.08
CA GLU A 372 -7.54 29.98 -3.78
C GLU A 372 -8.54 29.04 -3.11
N ALA A 373 -8.10 27.85 -2.68
CA ALA A 373 -8.94 26.93 -1.94
C ALA A 373 -9.51 27.60 -0.68
N ALA A 374 -8.63 28.29 0.08
CA ALA A 374 -9.01 29.00 1.30
C ALA A 374 -10.01 30.13 1.01
N TRP A 375 -9.75 30.95 -0.01
CA TRP A 375 -10.65 32.03 -0.42
C TRP A 375 -12.03 31.51 -0.85
N ARG A 376 -12.07 30.51 -1.74
CA ARG A 376 -13.34 29.96 -2.25
C ARG A 376 -14.15 29.30 -1.15
N CYS A 377 -13.49 28.57 -0.26
CA CYS A 377 -14.12 27.97 0.90
C CYS A 377 -14.71 29.04 1.83
N ALA A 378 -13.98 30.11 2.13
CA ALA A 378 -14.47 31.21 2.95
C ALA A 378 -15.67 31.94 2.31
N ARG A 379 -15.61 32.17 0.99
CA ARG A 379 -16.68 32.82 0.23
C ARG A 379 -17.97 32.00 0.24
N LEU A 380 -17.88 30.69 -0.01
CA LEU A 380 -19.04 29.80 0.02
C LEU A 380 -19.57 29.58 1.44
N GLY A 381 -18.68 29.45 2.44
CA GLY A 381 -19.07 29.34 3.85
C GLY A 381 -19.87 30.55 4.32
N HIS A 382 -19.43 31.76 3.95
CA HIS A 382 -20.18 33.00 4.18
C HIS A 382 -21.54 33.01 3.46
N LEU A 383 -21.57 32.65 2.17
CA LEU A 383 -22.82 32.62 1.38
C LEU A 383 -23.86 31.65 1.96
N LEU A 384 -23.41 30.52 2.49
CA LEU A 384 -24.25 29.47 3.06
C LEU A 384 -24.56 29.69 4.56
N GLY A 385 -24.12 30.80 5.15
CA GLY A 385 -24.35 31.10 6.57
C GLY A 385 -23.72 30.08 7.52
N GLN A 386 -22.59 29.47 7.14
CA GLN A 386 -21.81 28.57 7.98
C GLN A 386 -21.10 29.34 9.10
N ASP A 387 -20.35 28.63 9.95
CA ASP A 387 -19.62 29.24 11.07
C ASP A 387 -18.76 30.45 10.59
N ALA A 388 -19.08 31.62 11.13
CA ALA A 388 -18.40 32.87 10.83
C ALA A 388 -16.94 32.85 11.30
N ALA A 389 -16.61 32.08 12.35
CA ALA A 389 -15.25 31.95 12.85
C ALA A 389 -14.37 31.14 11.88
N GLU A 390 -14.89 30.01 11.37
CA GLU A 390 -14.21 29.18 10.36
C GLU A 390 -13.99 29.99 9.08
N SER A 391 -15.05 30.63 8.58
CA SER A 391 -15.00 31.46 7.37
C SER A 391 -14.00 32.61 7.52
N ARG A 392 -13.91 33.22 8.72
CA ARG A 392 -12.93 34.29 9.00
C ARG A 392 -11.51 33.77 8.95
N GLY A 393 -11.24 32.62 9.58
CA GLY A 393 -9.91 32.00 9.58
C GLY A 393 -9.44 31.69 8.16
N LEU A 394 -10.32 31.12 7.33
CA LEU A 394 -10.02 30.81 5.93
C LEU A 394 -9.83 32.08 5.08
N ALA A 395 -10.65 33.11 5.28
CA ALA A 395 -10.51 34.38 4.56
C ALA A 395 -9.20 35.10 4.92
N GLN A 396 -8.83 35.10 6.20
CA GLN A 396 -7.57 35.68 6.65
C GLN A 396 -6.38 34.95 6.05
N ARG A 397 -6.41 33.60 6.09
CA ARG A 397 -5.38 32.76 5.47
C ARG A 397 -5.21 33.06 3.97
N ALA A 398 -6.32 33.23 3.24
CA ALA A 398 -6.26 33.56 1.82
C ALA A 398 -5.56 34.91 1.55
N VAL A 399 -5.78 35.90 2.42
CA VAL A 399 -5.10 37.20 2.35
C VAL A 399 -3.63 37.10 2.75
N GLU A 400 -3.29 36.27 3.75
CA GLU A 400 -1.90 36.04 4.15
C GLU A 400 -1.09 35.35 3.05
N LEU A 401 -1.70 34.41 2.32
CA LEU A 401 -1.04 33.67 1.23
C LEU A 401 -0.95 34.50 -0.07
N ASP A 402 -1.97 35.30 -0.39
CA ASP A 402 -1.95 36.21 -1.54
C ASP A 402 -2.53 37.59 -1.16
N PRO A 403 -1.68 38.51 -0.66
CA PRO A 403 -2.10 39.83 -0.20
C PRO A 403 -2.57 40.77 -1.31
N ASN A 404 -2.17 40.51 -2.55
CA ASN A 404 -2.38 41.41 -3.69
C ASN A 404 -3.73 41.19 -4.39
N LYS A 405 -4.49 40.16 -3.99
CA LYS A 405 -5.79 39.85 -4.57
C LYS A 405 -6.91 40.65 -3.89
N VAL A 406 -7.54 41.53 -4.65
CA VAL A 406 -8.68 42.34 -4.19
C VAL A 406 -9.84 41.48 -3.71
N GLU A 407 -10.11 40.37 -4.40
CA GLU A 407 -11.20 39.44 -4.08
C GLU A 407 -11.05 38.82 -2.67
N HIS A 408 -9.81 38.52 -2.25
CA HIS A 408 -9.52 37.95 -0.94
C HIS A 408 -9.80 38.98 0.16
N GLN A 409 -9.32 40.21 -0.03
CA GLN A 409 -9.56 41.33 0.90
C GLN A 409 -11.04 41.68 1.02
N LEU A 410 -11.78 41.70 -0.11
CA LEU A 410 -13.23 41.91 -0.11
C LEU A 410 -13.97 40.81 0.65
N THR A 411 -13.58 39.56 0.43
CA THR A 411 -14.22 38.41 1.10
C THR A 411 -13.95 38.46 2.60
N LEU A 412 -12.71 38.76 3.01
CA LEU A 412 -12.37 38.98 4.42
C LEU A 412 -13.19 40.11 5.04
N GLY A 413 -13.32 41.25 4.34
CA GLY A 413 -14.14 42.37 4.79
C GLY A 413 -15.61 41.99 4.99
N LYS A 414 -16.20 41.23 4.05
CA LYS A 414 -17.59 40.72 4.14
C LYS A 414 -17.76 39.78 5.34
N VAL A 415 -16.88 38.78 5.48
CA VAL A 415 -16.93 37.84 6.61
C VAL A 415 -16.75 38.54 7.97
N LEU A 416 -15.84 39.52 8.06
CA LEU A 416 -15.66 40.31 9.28
C LEU A 416 -16.87 41.19 9.61
N LEU A 417 -17.58 41.68 8.59
CA LEU A 417 -18.78 42.49 8.76
C LEU A 417 -19.93 41.65 9.34
N ASP A 418 -20.14 40.45 8.78
CA ASP A 418 -21.14 39.49 9.24
C ASP A 418 -20.82 38.95 10.63
N GLY A 419 -19.52 38.76 10.93
CA GLY A 419 -19.03 38.46 12.29
C GLY A 419 -19.06 39.64 13.27
N GLY A 420 -19.70 40.77 12.93
CA GLY A 420 -19.87 41.95 13.80
C GLY A 420 -18.63 42.82 14.01
N SER A 421 -17.50 42.47 13.41
CA SER A 421 -16.20 43.14 13.57
C SER A 421 -16.02 44.33 12.64
N LYS A 422 -16.93 45.32 12.72
CA LYS A 422 -17.01 46.49 11.80
C LYS A 422 -15.69 47.25 11.60
N LYS A 423 -14.89 47.43 12.67
CA LYS A 423 -13.60 48.14 12.60
C LYS A 423 -12.58 47.40 11.72
N LEU A 424 -12.50 46.08 11.86
CA LEU A 424 -11.60 45.24 11.07
C LEU A 424 -12.10 45.11 9.63
N ALA A 425 -13.42 44.97 9.44
CA ALA A 425 -14.04 44.97 8.12
C ALA A 425 -13.72 46.25 7.34
N LYS A 426 -13.81 47.42 7.99
CA LYS A 426 -13.46 48.71 7.37
C LYS A 426 -12.01 48.72 6.86
N ARG A 427 -11.06 48.23 7.68
CA ARG A 427 -9.64 48.14 7.27
C ARG A 427 -9.45 47.24 6.06
N ALA A 428 -10.06 46.05 6.07
CA ALA A 428 -9.99 45.13 4.92
C ALA A 428 -10.56 45.76 3.63
N PHE A 429 -11.66 46.51 3.72
CA PHE A 429 -12.20 47.23 2.57
C PHE A 429 -11.35 48.45 2.14
N GLU A 430 -10.71 49.15 3.08
CA GLU A 430 -9.73 50.21 2.78
C GLU A 430 -8.52 49.62 2.03
N ASP A 431 -8.02 48.46 2.46
CA ASP A 431 -6.92 47.76 1.81
C ASP A 431 -7.32 47.24 0.42
N ALA A 432 -8.54 46.70 0.27
CA ALA A 432 -9.10 46.37 -1.05
C ALA A 432 -9.19 47.59 -1.98
N ALA A 433 -9.60 48.75 -1.45
CA ALA A 433 -9.68 50.00 -2.21
C ALA A 433 -8.31 50.58 -2.57
N LYS A 434 -7.27 50.34 -1.76
CA LYS A 434 -5.88 50.68 -2.12
C LYS A 434 -5.37 49.83 -3.29
N LEU A 435 -5.70 48.53 -3.29
CA LEU A 435 -5.30 47.60 -4.35
C LEU A 435 -6.05 47.87 -5.66
N ALA A 436 -7.35 48.15 -5.59
CA ALA A 436 -8.17 48.52 -6.74
C ALA A 436 -9.03 49.76 -6.42
N PRO A 437 -8.52 50.97 -6.73
CA PRO A 437 -9.22 52.22 -6.47
C PRO A 437 -10.56 52.35 -7.15
N ASP A 438 -10.85 51.59 -8.21
CA ASP A 438 -12.11 51.65 -8.96
C ASP A 438 -13.09 50.53 -8.62
N ASN A 439 -12.76 49.66 -7.66
CA ASN A 439 -13.65 48.58 -7.27
C ASN A 439 -14.93 49.12 -6.61
N ALA A 440 -16.07 48.95 -7.30
CA ALA A 440 -17.37 49.43 -6.86
C ALA A 440 -17.83 48.78 -5.54
N GLU A 441 -17.52 47.50 -5.32
CA GLU A 441 -17.91 46.79 -4.10
C GLU A 441 -17.19 47.35 -2.86
N ALA A 442 -15.88 47.58 -2.97
CA ALA A 442 -15.09 48.17 -1.88
C ALA A 442 -15.62 49.56 -1.49
N LYS A 443 -15.88 50.42 -2.50
CA LYS A 443 -16.45 51.76 -2.29
C LYS A 443 -17.83 51.70 -1.65
N ALA A 444 -18.71 50.83 -2.13
CA ALA A 444 -20.06 50.66 -1.59
C ALA A 444 -20.02 50.18 -0.13
N ALA A 445 -19.16 49.21 0.19
CA ALA A 445 -18.99 48.70 1.55
C ALA A 445 -18.45 49.78 2.51
N LEU A 446 -17.45 50.56 2.09
CA LEU A 446 -16.92 51.67 2.88
C LEU A 446 -17.95 52.78 3.10
N LYS A 447 -18.75 53.11 2.07
CA LYS A 447 -19.86 54.07 2.21
C LYS A 447 -20.86 53.55 3.24
N LYS A 448 -21.30 52.29 3.13
CA LYS A 448 -22.24 51.67 4.09
C LYS A 448 -21.71 51.73 5.53
N LEU A 449 -20.43 51.44 5.73
CA LEU A 449 -19.77 51.48 7.04
C LEU A 449 -19.52 52.89 7.59
N ARG A 450 -19.47 53.92 6.72
CA ARG A 450 -19.30 55.32 7.12
C ARG A 450 -20.58 55.94 7.68
N TRP A 451 -21.75 55.42 7.28
CA TRP A 451 -23.07 55.99 7.59
C TRP A 451 -23.95 55.06 8.42
N THR A 452 -23.37 54.25 9.32
CA THR A 452 -24.16 53.53 10.33
C THR A 452 -24.41 54.46 11.52
N PHE A 453 -25.61 55.03 11.61
CA PHE A 453 -26.10 55.79 12.76
C PHE A 453 -26.40 54.88 13.95
#